data_AF-A0AB36KNW0-F1
#
_entry.id   AF-A0AB36KNW0-F1
#
_cell.length_a   1.000
_cell.length_b   1.000
_cell.length_c   1.000
_cell.angle_alpha   90.00
_cell.angle_beta   90.00
_cell.angle_gamma   90.00
#
_symmetry.space_group_name_H-M   'P 1'
#
loop_
_entity.id
_entity.type
_entity.pdbx_description
1 polymer ?
#
loop_
_entity_poly.entity_id
_entity_poly.type
_entity_poly.pdbx_seq_one_letter_code
_entity_poly.pdbx_strand_id
1 'polypeptide(L)'
;MVAVMMCGGVSAASDEDETAALASLNAVQKLYENRPQGTPNQAGTRTLSKKDINDCVIQMTEAKNRLEAVKKQYGSTKAYQSMQTRMLTGQVRGRLGTCKQTKETLGY
;
A
#
# COMPACT_ATOMS: atom_id res chain seq x y z
N MET A 1 1.96 19.28 46.95
CA MET A 1 2.85 19.02 45.81
C MET A 1 3.59 17.73 46.06
N VAL A 2 3.26 16.64 45.35
CA VAL A 2 4.15 15.48 45.25
C VAL A 2 4.10 14.98 43.81
N ALA A 3 5.18 15.33 43.11
CA ALA A 3 5.84 14.70 41.97
C ALA A 3 5.00 13.86 40.99
N VAL A 4 4.81 14.47 39.82
CA VAL A 4 4.65 13.81 38.52
C VAL A 4 5.90 12.98 38.22
N MET A 5 5.78 11.66 38.11
CA MET A 5 6.74 10.80 37.40
C MET A 5 6.00 9.64 36.73
N MET A 6 5.43 9.92 35.56
CA MET A 6 4.91 8.93 34.60
C MET A 6 5.38 9.36 33.20
N CYS A 7 6.69 9.44 32.97
CA CYS A 7 7.25 9.78 31.66
C CYS A 7 8.56 9.02 31.44
N GLY A 8 8.50 7.84 30.80
CA GLY A 8 9.71 7.10 30.42
C GLY A 8 9.50 6.01 29.37
N GLY A 9 8.29 5.49 29.20
CA GLY A 9 8.04 4.38 28.27
C GLY A 9 7.62 4.77 26.83
N VAL A 10 7.37 6.05 26.55
CA VAL A 10 6.75 6.46 25.28
C VAL A 10 7.74 6.48 24.11
N SER A 11 9.03 6.76 24.36
CA SER A 11 10.00 6.95 23.27
C SER A 11 10.41 5.65 22.58
N ALA A 12 10.67 4.57 23.33
CA ALA A 12 11.11 3.30 22.74
C ALA A 12 10.01 2.62 21.91
N ALA A 13 8.77 2.60 22.41
CA ALA A 13 7.63 2.07 21.67
C ALA A 13 7.33 2.90 20.41
N SER A 14 7.51 4.22 20.47
CA SER A 14 7.33 5.08 19.29
C SER A 14 8.34 4.76 18.19
N ASP A 15 9.62 4.54 18.52
CA ASP A 15 10.65 4.21 17.53
C ASP A 15 10.48 2.80 16.93
N GLU A 16 10.02 1.84 17.74
CA GLU A 16 9.64 0.49 17.29
C GLU A 16 8.43 0.55 16.34
N ASP A 17 7.39 1.31 16.70
CA ASP A 17 6.19 1.51 15.88
C ASP A 17 6.51 2.21 14.54
N GLU A 18 7.40 3.21 14.54
CA GLU A 18 7.89 3.84 13.30
C GLU A 18 8.58 2.82 12.38
N THR A 19 9.44 1.98 12.95
CA THR A 19 10.17 0.96 12.20
C THR A 19 9.21 -0.10 11.63
N ALA A 20 8.24 -0.55 12.44
CA ALA A 20 7.20 -1.49 12.02
C ALA A 20 6.28 -0.91 10.94
N ALA A 21 5.92 0.36 11.07
CA ALA A 21 5.16 1.09 10.06
C ALA A 21 5.92 1.17 8.74
N LEU A 22 7.20 1.55 8.76
CA LEU A 22 8.06 1.61 7.57
C LEU A 22 8.19 0.25 6.89
N ALA A 23 8.44 -0.82 7.65
CA ALA A 23 8.54 -2.17 7.10
C ALA A 23 7.24 -2.59 6.39
N SER A 24 6.09 -2.29 7.01
CA SER A 24 4.77 -2.60 6.47
C SER A 24 4.46 -1.78 5.21
N LEU A 25 4.79 -0.49 5.21
CA LEU A 25 4.64 0.40 4.05
C LEU A 25 5.54 -0.01 2.89
N ASN A 26 6.77 -0.44 3.17
CA ASN A 26 7.67 -0.99 2.15
C ASN A 26 7.14 -2.29 1.54
N ALA A 27 6.48 -3.14 2.32
CA ALA A 27 5.82 -4.33 1.78
C ALA A 27 4.65 -3.96 0.85
N VAL A 28 3.87 -2.91 1.17
CA VAL A 28 2.83 -2.39 0.28
C VAL A 28 3.45 -1.82 -1.01
N GLN A 29 4.54 -1.05 -0.90
CA GLN A 29 5.25 -0.51 -2.06
C GLN A 29 5.67 -1.63 -3.02
N LYS A 30 6.25 -2.71 -2.50
CA LYS A 30 6.64 -3.88 -3.31
C LYS A 30 5.45 -4.54 -4.00
N LEU A 31 4.31 -4.67 -3.33
CA LEU A 31 3.08 -5.18 -3.96
C LEU A 31 2.62 -4.27 -5.10
N TYR A 32 2.71 -2.95 -4.92
CA TYR A 32 2.37 -1.99 -5.96
C TYR A 32 3.32 -2.07 -7.17
N GLU A 33 4.63 -2.20 -6.93
CA GLU A 33 5.66 -2.27 -7.98
C GLU A 33 5.61 -3.57 -8.78
N ASN A 34 5.39 -4.70 -8.11
CA ASN A 34 5.34 -6.04 -8.71
C ASN A 34 4.00 -6.39 -9.38
N ARG A 35 3.10 -5.40 -9.49
CA ARG A 35 1.81 -5.58 -10.17
C ARG A 35 1.99 -6.08 -11.62
N PRO A 36 1.05 -6.88 -12.15
CA PRO A 36 1.07 -7.29 -13.54
C PRO A 36 1.14 -6.08 -14.48
N GLN A 37 2.13 -6.07 -15.37
CA GLN A 37 2.27 -5.02 -16.39
C GLN A 37 1.82 -5.49 -17.78
N GLY A 38 1.42 -6.75 -17.92
CA GLY A 38 1.09 -7.38 -19.19
C GLY A 38 2.31 -7.77 -20.01
N THR A 39 2.06 -8.56 -21.05
CA THR A 39 3.09 -9.10 -21.94
C THR A 39 3.35 -8.11 -23.08
N PRO A 40 4.61 -7.77 -23.38
CA PRO A 40 4.94 -6.98 -24.57
C PRO A 40 4.38 -7.62 -25.85
N ASN A 41 3.85 -6.81 -26.75
CA ASN A 41 3.36 -7.25 -28.06
C ASN A 41 4.16 -6.60 -29.21
N GLN A 42 3.89 -7.05 -30.43
CA GLN A 42 4.61 -6.60 -31.64
C GLN A 42 4.41 -5.10 -31.94
N ALA A 43 3.37 -4.46 -31.40
CA ALA A 43 3.12 -3.03 -31.55
C ALA A 43 3.93 -2.18 -30.54
N GLY A 44 4.83 -2.78 -29.76
CA GLY A 44 5.59 -2.08 -28.70
C GLY A 44 4.74 -1.69 -27.49
N THR A 45 3.50 -2.18 -27.42
CA THR A 45 2.60 -2.00 -26.26
C THR A 45 2.56 -3.28 -25.43
N ARG A 46 1.79 -3.28 -24.32
CA ARG A 46 1.61 -4.47 -23.49
C ARG A 46 0.16 -4.93 -23.54
N THR A 47 -0.05 -6.21 -23.85
CA THR A 47 -1.36 -6.85 -23.81
C THR A 47 -1.60 -7.37 -22.39
N LEU A 48 -2.74 -7.00 -21.81
CA LEU A 48 -3.18 -7.52 -20.52
C LEU A 48 -4.05 -8.75 -20.75
N SER A 49 -3.62 -9.90 -20.26
CA SER A 49 -4.44 -11.10 -20.27
C SER A 49 -5.54 -11.03 -19.19
N LYS A 50 -6.55 -11.89 -19.30
CA LYS A 50 -7.56 -12.09 -18.25
C LYS A 50 -6.93 -12.38 -16.88
N LYS A 51 -5.85 -13.17 -16.88
CA LYS A 51 -5.09 -13.48 -15.66
C LYS A 51 -4.42 -12.23 -15.10
N ASP A 52 -3.73 -11.45 -15.94
CA ASP A 52 -3.04 -10.22 -15.49
C ASP A 52 -4.00 -9.23 -14.83
N ILE A 53 -5.19 -9.03 -15.41
CA ILE A 53 -6.19 -8.12 -14.86
C ILE A 53 -6.74 -8.63 -13.52
N ASN A 54 -7.06 -9.93 -13.43
CA ASN A 54 -7.53 -10.52 -12.18
C ASN A 54 -6.47 -10.46 -11.08
N ASP A 55 -5.23 -10.81 -11.41
CA ASP A 55 -4.10 -10.74 -10.49
C ASP A 55 -3.85 -9.29 -10.05
N CYS A 56 -4.00 -8.30 -10.95
CA CYS A 56 -3.93 -6.88 -10.56
C CYS A 56 -5.01 -6.52 -9.53
N VAL A 57 -6.27 -6.90 -9.75
CA VAL A 57 -7.37 -6.58 -8.82
C VAL A 57 -7.11 -7.21 -7.45
N ILE A 58 -6.66 -8.47 -7.42
CA ILE A 58 -6.33 -9.19 -6.17
C ILE A 58 -5.19 -8.48 -5.44
N GLN A 59 -4.05 -8.27 -6.11
CA GLN A 59 -2.87 -7.67 -5.50
C GLN A 59 -3.12 -6.24 -5.01
N MET A 60 -3.84 -5.42 -5.77
CA MET A 60 -4.13 -4.05 -5.36
C MET A 60 -5.19 -3.98 -4.26
N THR A 61 -6.10 -4.94 -4.19
CA THR A 61 -7.01 -5.10 -3.04
C THR A 61 -6.23 -5.48 -1.79
N GLU A 62 -5.28 -6.41 -1.90
CA GLU A 62 -4.39 -6.77 -0.80
C GLU A 62 -3.55 -5.59 -0.32
N ALA A 63 -2.92 -4.85 -1.25
CA ALA A 63 -2.16 -3.65 -0.94
C ALA A 63 -3.01 -2.60 -0.22
N LYS A 64 -4.25 -2.38 -0.67
CA LYS A 64 -5.22 -1.49 -0.01
C LYS A 64 -5.52 -1.96 1.41
N ASN A 65 -5.82 -3.25 1.60
CA ASN A 65 -6.15 -3.79 2.91
C ASN A 65 -4.98 -3.67 3.89
N ARG A 66 -3.75 -3.89 3.42
CA ARG A 66 -2.54 -3.68 4.21
C ARG A 66 -2.35 -2.21 4.60
N LEU A 67 -2.59 -1.26 3.70
CA LEU A 67 -2.57 0.17 4.02
C LEU A 67 -3.58 0.56 5.11
N GLU A 68 -4.80 0.02 5.04
CA GLU A 68 -5.82 0.27 6.08
C GLU A 68 -5.43 -0.39 7.42
N ALA A 69 -4.77 -1.56 7.41
CA ALA A 69 -4.22 -2.16 8.61
C ALA A 69 -3.10 -1.32 9.23
N VAL A 70 -2.16 -0.83 8.41
CA VAL A 70 -1.10 0.09 8.86
C VAL A 70 -1.69 1.38 9.41
N LYS A 71 -2.72 1.94 8.78
CA LYS A 71 -3.45 3.11 9.31
C LYS A 71 -4.01 2.85 10.71
N LYS A 72 -4.63 1.68 10.90
CA LYS A 72 -5.26 1.32 12.17
C LYS A 72 -4.24 1.13 13.30
N GLN A 73 -3.10 0.50 13.00
CA GLN A 73 -2.06 0.18 13.99
C GLN A 73 -1.09 1.33 14.21
N TYR A 74 -0.69 2.02 13.15
CA TYR A 74 0.43 2.97 13.14
C TYR A 74 0.05 4.35 12.58
N GLY A 75 -1.24 4.72 12.59
CA GLY A 75 -1.74 5.95 11.97
C GLY A 75 -1.16 7.25 12.55
N SER A 76 -0.63 7.20 13.77
CA SER A 76 0.06 8.31 14.45
C SER A 76 1.53 8.45 14.08
N THR A 77 2.14 7.44 13.44
CA THR A 77 3.56 7.45 13.07
C THR A 77 3.85 8.49 11.98
N LYS A 78 5.03 9.08 12.03
CA LYS A 78 5.60 9.95 10.99
C LYS A 78 5.69 9.20 9.67
N ALA A 79 6.07 7.92 9.69
CA ALA A 79 6.08 7.05 8.53
C ALA A 79 4.71 7.04 7.81
N TYR A 80 3.62 6.81 8.55
CA TYR A 80 2.27 6.81 7.98
C TYR A 80 1.81 8.21 7.54
N GLN A 81 2.13 9.25 8.31
CA GLN A 81 1.73 10.63 8.02
C GLN A 81 2.52 11.27 6.87
N SER A 82 3.64 10.67 6.49
CA SER A 82 4.53 11.16 5.44
C SER A 82 3.83 11.35 4.08
N MET A 83 4.36 12.27 3.29
CA MET A 83 3.90 12.47 1.91
C MET A 83 4.07 11.21 1.06
N GLN A 84 5.10 10.41 1.31
CA GLN A 84 5.34 9.15 0.59
C GLN A 84 4.19 8.16 0.79
N THR A 85 3.74 7.96 2.03
CA THR A 85 2.59 7.08 2.32
C THR A 85 1.29 7.59 1.71
N ARG A 86 1.07 8.90 1.71
CA ARG A 86 -0.09 9.51 1.04
C ARG A 86 -0.07 9.24 -0.47
N MET A 87 1.09 9.41 -1.11
CA MET A 87 1.27 9.11 -2.54
C MET A 87 1.03 7.62 -2.83
N LEU A 88 1.64 6.73 -2.04
CA LEU A 88 1.44 5.28 -2.18
C LEU A 88 -0.04 4.89 -2.03
N THR A 89 -0.74 5.49 -1.06
CA THR A 89 -2.18 5.26 -0.86
C THR A 89 -3.00 5.70 -2.07
N GLY A 90 -2.68 6.87 -2.63
CA GLY A 90 -3.30 7.35 -3.87
C GLY A 90 -3.03 6.43 -5.06
N GLN A 91 -1.78 5.99 -5.23
CA GLN A 91 -1.34 5.10 -6.31
C GLN A 91 -2.05 3.74 -6.24
N VAL A 92 -2.11 3.10 -5.07
CA VAL A 92 -2.79 1.82 -4.87
C VAL A 92 -4.28 1.94 -5.18
N ARG A 93 -4.95 2.97 -4.65
CA ARG A 93 -6.39 3.20 -4.90
C ARG A 93 -6.69 3.49 -6.37
N GLY A 94 -5.90 4.36 -6.99
CA GLY A 94 -6.04 4.69 -8.41
C GLY A 94 -5.85 3.46 -9.29
N ARG A 95 -4.78 2.70 -9.06
CA ARG A 95 -4.50 1.47 -9.83
C ARG A 95 -5.56 0.40 -9.63
N LEU A 96 -6.08 0.21 -8.41
CA LEU A 96 -7.20 -0.70 -8.16
C LEU A 96 -8.43 -0.30 -8.97
N GLY A 97 -8.76 0.99 -9.00
CA GLY A 97 -9.86 1.52 -9.83
C GLY A 97 -9.66 1.20 -11.30
N THR A 98 -8.48 1.49 -11.86
CA THR A 98 -8.15 1.16 -13.25
C THR A 98 -8.27 -0.34 -13.52
N CYS A 99 -7.72 -1.21 -12.67
CA CYS A 99 -7.77 -2.66 -12.90
C CYS A 99 -9.20 -3.20 -12.85
N LYS A 100 -10.07 -2.69 -11.97
CA LYS A 100 -11.49 -3.03 -11.95
C LYS A 100 -12.21 -2.55 -13.21
N GLN A 101 -12.00 -1.30 -13.59
CA GLN A 101 -12.61 -0.73 -14.79
C GLN A 101 -12.18 -1.48 -16.06
N THR A 102 -10.89 -1.81 -16.19
CA THR A 102 -10.39 -2.61 -17.31
C THR A 102 -10.98 -4.02 -17.31
N LYS A 103 -11.13 -4.66 -16.13
CA LYS A 103 -11.80 -5.95 -16.00
C LYS A 103 -13.22 -5.91 -16.55
N GLU A 104 -13.99 -4.91 -16.14
CA GLU A 104 -15.38 -4.72 -16.58
C GLU A 104 -15.45 -4.42 -18.09
N THR A 105 -14.56 -3.56 -18.60
CA THR A 105 -14.53 -3.16 -20.02
C THR A 105 -14.16 -4.33 -20.94
N LEU A 106 -13.28 -5.22 -20.49
CA LEU A 106 -12.85 -6.40 -21.25
C LEU A 106 -13.76 -7.63 -21.04
N GLY A 107 -14.75 -7.56 -20.13
CA GLY A 107 -15.69 -8.65 -19.85
C GLY A 107 -15.06 -9.86 -19.15
N TYR A 108 -14.09 -9.63 -18.25
CA TYR A 108 -13.32 -10.69 -17.57
C TYR A 108 -13.92 -11.15 -16.24
#